data_AF-A0A7C2W6R7-F1
#
_entry.id   AF-A0A7C2W6R7-F1
#
_cell.length_a   1.000
_cell.length_b   1.000
_cell.length_c   1.000
_cell.angle_alpha   90.00
_cell.angle_beta   90.00
_cell.angle_gamma   90.00
#
_symmetry.space_group_name_H-M   'P 1'
#
loop_
_entity.id
_entity.type
_entity.pdbx_description
1 polymer ?
#
loop_
_entity_poly.entity_id
_entity_poly.type
_entity_poly.pdbx_seq_one_letter_code
_entity_poly.pdbx_strand_id
1 'polypeptide(L)'
;DCTIVKALYGKGRRAGLYSSYLLAVRDPTEKRLYTIGRVSNLPEETMNALSTIIEKTKTSEDEEGVFVKPSVVVEVTYQEIQETDEYTSGFALRVPKIVRFRTDKTVDEIDNVEKLRKLFELQYERYPSQSL
;
A
#
# COMPACT_ATOMS: atom_id res chain seq x y z
N ASP A 1 3.40 -1.92 8.51
CA ASP A 1 3.07 -3.16 7.80
C ASP A 1 1.71 -3.06 7.15
N CYS A 2 1.63 -3.31 5.85
CA CYS A 2 0.40 -3.28 5.07
C CYS A 2 0.41 -4.41 4.02
N THR A 3 -0.68 -4.56 3.27
CA THR A 3 -0.78 -5.59 2.23
C THR A 3 -1.04 -4.98 0.85
N ILE A 4 -0.71 -5.72 -0.21
CA ILE A 4 -1.01 -5.34 -1.59
C ILE A 4 -2.40 -5.87 -1.97
N VAL A 5 -3.25 -4.99 -2.50
CA VAL A 5 -4.63 -5.32 -2.89
C VAL A 5 -4.92 -5.14 -4.38
N LYS A 6 -4.11 -4.36 -5.08
CA LYS A 6 -4.19 -4.16 -6.53
C LYS A 6 -2.79 -3.93 -7.11
N ALA A 7 -2.54 -4.48 -8.29
CA ALA A 7 -1.36 -4.22 -9.09
C ALA A 7 -1.76 -3.43 -10.33
N LEU A 8 -1.10 -2.30 -10.58
CA LEU A 8 -1.44 -1.36 -11.65
C LEU A 8 -0.52 -1.57 -12.85
N TYR A 9 -1.10 -1.54 -14.05
CA TYR A 9 -0.37 -1.63 -15.30
C TYR A 9 0.58 -0.45 -15.47
N GLY A 10 1.80 -0.75 -15.91
CA GLY A 10 2.80 0.25 -16.25
C GLY A 10 2.46 0.97 -17.55
N LYS A 11 2.98 2.20 -17.66
CA LYS A 11 2.83 3.05 -18.85
C LYS A 11 4.20 3.32 -19.48
N GLY A 12 4.21 3.65 -20.77
CA GLY A 12 5.44 3.99 -21.51
C GLY A 12 6.45 2.83 -21.52
N ARG A 13 7.67 3.07 -21.03
CA ARG A 13 8.75 2.05 -21.02
C ARG A 13 8.44 0.82 -20.15
N ARG A 14 7.45 0.89 -19.26
CA ARG A 14 7.01 -0.23 -18.40
C ARG A 14 5.66 -0.80 -18.84
N ALA A 15 5.20 -0.51 -20.07
CA ALA A 15 4.00 -1.13 -20.62
C ALA A 15 4.15 -2.66 -20.64
N GLY A 16 3.09 -3.37 -20.23
CA GLY A 16 3.09 -4.83 -20.08
C GLY A 16 3.64 -5.36 -18.75
N LEU A 17 4.06 -4.48 -17.82
CA LEU A 17 4.48 -4.86 -16.47
C LEU A 17 3.50 -4.31 -15.42
N TYR A 18 3.48 -4.92 -14.23
CA TYR A 18 2.92 -4.28 -13.04
C TYR A 18 3.95 -3.33 -12.44
N SER A 19 3.71 -2.02 -12.53
CA SER A 19 4.71 -1.02 -12.12
C SER A 19 4.38 -0.30 -10.82
N SER A 20 3.15 -0.42 -10.33
CA SER A 20 2.70 0.18 -9.08
C SER A 20 1.77 -0.76 -8.33
N TYR A 21 1.79 -0.69 -7.00
CA TYR A 21 1.09 -1.63 -6.13
C TYR A 21 0.31 -0.85 -5.08
N LEU A 22 -1.02 -1.02 -5.07
CA LEU A 22 -1.94 -0.37 -4.15
C LEU A 22 -1.85 -1.07 -2.78
N LEU A 23 -1.58 -0.27 -1.75
CA LEU A 23 -1.37 -0.72 -0.38
C LEU A 23 -2.63 -0.51 0.44
N ALA A 24 -2.89 -1.44 1.36
CA ALA A 24 -4.01 -1.35 2.29
C ALA A 24 -3.67 -1.83 3.69
N VAL A 25 -4.34 -1.24 4.68
CA VAL A 25 -4.34 -1.64 6.10
C VAL A 25 -5.69 -2.25 6.46
N ARG A 26 -5.75 -2.97 7.57
CA ARG A 26 -7.00 -3.61 8.02
C ARG A 26 -7.88 -2.67 8.83
N ASP A 27 -9.17 -2.97 8.82
CA ASP A 27 -10.08 -2.60 9.89
C ASP A 27 -10.31 -3.82 10.80
N PRO A 28 -9.99 -3.73 12.09
CA PRO A 28 -10.12 -4.85 13.01
C PRO A 28 -11.58 -5.21 13.32
N THR A 29 -12.52 -4.29 13.10
CA THR A 29 -13.95 -4.43 13.38
C THR A 29 -14.72 -4.96 12.17
N GLU A 30 -14.47 -4.43 10.97
CA GLU A 30 -15.26 -4.76 9.77
C GLU A 30 -14.68 -5.90 8.92
N LYS A 31 -13.51 -6.46 9.29
CA LYS A 31 -12.75 -7.42 8.45
C LYS A 31 -12.56 -6.92 7.00
N ARG A 32 -12.45 -5.59 6.84
CA ARG A 32 -12.24 -4.91 5.56
C ARG A 32 -10.82 -4.36 5.47
N LEU A 33 -10.40 -4.07 4.24
CA LEU A 33 -9.13 -3.43 3.96
C LEU A 33 -9.39 -2.02 3.44
N TYR A 34 -8.58 -1.08 3.91
CA TYR A 34 -8.63 0.33 3.54
C TYR A 34 -7.32 0.72 2.86
N THR A 35 -7.43 1.22 1.64
CA THR A 35 -6.29 1.66 0.82
C THR A 35 -5.64 2.89 1.44
N ILE A 36 -4.31 3.01 1.33
CA ILE A 36 -3.50 4.03 2.03
C ILE A 36 -2.40 4.64 1.16
N GLY A 37 -2.45 4.44 -0.15
CA GLY A 37 -1.37 4.81 -1.05
C GLY A 37 -0.96 3.69 -1.98
N ARG A 38 -0.01 3.99 -2.86
CA ARG A 38 0.61 3.04 -3.77
C ARG A 38 2.12 3.21 -3.77
N VAL A 39 2.84 2.10 -3.95
CA VAL A 39 4.28 2.11 -4.15
C VAL A 39 4.61 1.80 -5.61
N SER A 40 5.59 2.52 -6.15
CA SER A 40 6.08 2.38 -7.53
C SER A 40 7.61 2.32 -7.53
N ASN A 41 8.22 2.19 -8.70
CA ASN A 41 9.68 2.21 -8.89
C ASN A 41 10.42 1.11 -8.12
N LEU A 42 9.81 -0.06 -7.99
CA LEU A 42 10.49 -1.22 -7.43
C LEU A 42 11.58 -1.74 -8.39
N PRO A 43 12.65 -2.36 -7.85
CA PRO A 43 13.61 -3.11 -8.66
C PRO A 43 12.93 -4.14 -9.53
N GLU A 44 13.48 -4.41 -10.72
CA GLU A 44 12.87 -5.32 -11.70
C GLU A 44 12.70 -6.75 -11.16
N GLU A 45 13.71 -7.26 -10.46
CA GLU A 45 13.65 -8.54 -9.75
C GLU A 45 12.46 -8.62 -8.78
N THR A 46 12.17 -7.53 -8.09
CA THR A 46 11.05 -7.45 -7.14
C THR A 46 9.71 -7.43 -7.88
N MET A 47 9.62 -6.67 -8.98
CA MET A 47 8.41 -6.65 -9.81
C MET A 47 8.13 -8.03 -10.43
N ASN A 48 9.15 -8.74 -10.88
CA ASN A 48 9.01 -10.08 -11.47
C ASN A 48 8.52 -11.11 -10.43
N ALA A 49 9.07 -11.05 -9.21
CA ALA A 49 8.60 -11.89 -8.10
C ALA A 49 7.14 -11.58 -7.73
N LEU A 50 6.78 -10.30 -7.64
CA LEU A 50 5.41 -9.85 -7.38
C LEU A 50 4.45 -10.28 -8.49
N SER A 51 4.85 -10.13 -9.75
CA SER A 51 4.04 -10.50 -10.92
C SER A 51 3.61 -11.96 -10.86
N THR A 52 4.52 -12.88 -10.51
CA THR A 52 4.20 -14.30 -10.35
C THR A 52 3.15 -14.55 -9.27
N ILE A 53 3.18 -13.78 -8.18
CA ILE A 53 2.19 -13.91 -7.10
C ILE A 53 0.86 -13.31 -7.54
N ILE A 54 0.88 -12.13 -8.17
CA ILE A 54 -0.30 -11.40 -8.65
C ILE A 54 -1.11 -12.25 -9.64
N GLU A 55 -0.46 -12.87 -10.61
CA GLU A 55 -1.14 -13.73 -11.58
C GLU A 55 -1.83 -14.92 -10.90
N LYS A 56 -1.23 -15.46 -9.84
CA LYS A 56 -1.79 -16.59 -9.07
C LYS A 56 -2.92 -16.17 -8.13
N THR A 57 -2.95 -14.91 -7.69
CA THR A 57 -3.92 -14.40 -6.72
C THR A 57 -4.93 -13.43 -7.32
N LYS A 58 -4.88 -13.18 -8.63
CA LYS A 58 -5.84 -12.35 -9.37
C LYS A 58 -7.28 -12.77 -9.09
N THR A 59 -8.11 -11.80 -8.70
CA THR A 59 -9.53 -12.00 -8.43
C THR A 59 -10.42 -11.31 -9.46
N SER A 60 -9.99 -10.17 -9.96
CA SER A 60 -10.67 -9.38 -10.99
C SER A 60 -9.70 -8.38 -11.61
N GLU A 61 -10.09 -7.73 -12.69
CA GLU A 61 -9.31 -6.68 -13.33
C GLU A 61 -10.20 -5.55 -13.83
N ASP A 62 -9.59 -4.38 -13.99
CA ASP A 62 -10.16 -3.22 -14.66
C ASP A 62 -9.12 -2.61 -15.62
N GLU A 63 -9.44 -1.47 -16.21
CA GLU A 63 -8.57 -0.80 -17.20
C GLU A 63 -7.22 -0.36 -16.60
N GLU A 64 -7.15 -0.14 -15.29
CA GLU A 64 -5.92 0.32 -14.64
C GLU A 64 -5.03 -0.82 -14.17
N GLY A 65 -5.59 -2.00 -13.91
CA GLY A 65 -4.83 -3.12 -13.36
C GLY A 65 -5.65 -4.28 -12.83
N VAL A 66 -5.01 -5.07 -11.98
CA VAL A 66 -5.51 -6.34 -11.46
C VAL A 66 -5.71 -6.25 -9.96
N PHE A 67 -6.92 -6.58 -9.49
CA PHE A 67 -7.20 -6.81 -8.08
C PHE A 67 -6.74 -8.22 -7.69
N VAL A 68 -6.18 -8.34 -6.50
CA VAL A 68 -5.63 -9.59 -6.00
C VAL A 68 -6.21 -9.96 -4.65
N LYS A 69 -6.29 -11.26 -4.39
CA LYS A 69 -6.51 -11.78 -3.05
C LYS A 69 -5.33 -11.34 -2.17
N PRO A 70 -5.56 -10.61 -1.07
CA PRO A 70 -4.49 -10.12 -0.21
C PRO A 70 -3.70 -11.28 0.37
N SER A 71 -2.39 -11.31 0.09
CA SER A 71 -1.48 -12.36 0.58
C SER A 71 -0.05 -11.89 0.79
N VAL A 72 0.33 -10.75 0.21
CA VAL A 72 1.68 -10.19 0.32
C VAL A 72 1.67 -9.11 1.39
N VAL A 73 2.40 -9.32 2.48
CA VAL A 73 2.61 -8.31 3.52
C VAL A 73 3.95 -7.62 3.32
N VAL A 74 3.96 -6.30 3.38
CA VAL A 74 5.14 -5.47 3.22
C VAL A 74 5.27 -4.50 4.38
N GLU A 75 6.51 -4.28 4.80
CA GLU A 75 6.88 -3.17 5.66
C GLU A 75 7.21 -1.98 4.76
N VAL A 76 6.58 -0.83 5.04
CA VAL A 76 6.76 0.38 4.24
C VAL A 76 7.22 1.54 5.12
N THR A 77 8.14 2.32 4.60
CA THR A 77 8.45 3.66 5.12
C THR A 77 7.66 4.71 4.33
N TYR A 78 7.50 5.89 4.92
CA TYR A 78 6.81 7.03 4.34
C TYR A 78 7.43 8.32 4.89
N GLN A 79 7.23 9.44 4.20
CA GLN A 79 7.70 10.76 4.66
C GLN A 79 6.71 11.39 5.65
N GLU A 80 5.43 11.34 5.33
CA GLU A 80 4.32 11.84 6.15
C GLU A 80 3.03 11.12 5.76
N ILE A 81 1.98 11.34 6.55
CA ILE A 81 0.62 10.91 6.26
C ILE A 81 -0.21 12.15 5.95
N GLN A 82 -1.01 12.11 4.89
CA GLN A 82 -1.84 13.24 4.46
C GLN A 82 -3.31 12.83 4.44
N GLU A 83 -4.22 13.75 4.80
CA GLU A 83 -5.66 13.57 4.56
C GLU A 83 -5.96 13.67 3.06
N THR A 84 -6.83 12.79 2.57
CA THR A 84 -7.25 12.79 1.16
C THR A 84 -8.48 11.92 0.94
N ASP A 85 -9.24 12.22 -0.12
CA ASP A 85 -10.36 11.39 -0.61
C ASP A 85 -9.93 10.37 -1.67
N GLU A 86 -8.66 10.37 -2.12
CA GLU A 86 -8.14 9.43 -3.14
C GLU A 86 -8.15 7.98 -2.65
N TYR A 87 -7.94 7.78 -1.35
CA TYR A 87 -7.84 6.45 -0.74
C TYR A 87 -8.93 6.24 0.28
N THR A 88 -9.43 5.01 0.33
CA THR A 88 -10.61 4.66 1.14
C THR A 88 -10.42 4.84 2.64
N SER A 89 -9.17 4.87 3.13
CA SER A 89 -8.91 5.15 4.55
C SER A 89 -9.12 6.63 4.96
N GLY A 90 -9.28 7.54 3.99
CA GLY A 90 -9.21 8.99 4.22
C GLY A 90 -7.78 9.53 4.36
N PHE A 91 -6.75 8.68 4.15
CA PHE A 91 -5.34 9.02 4.35
C PHE A 91 -4.44 8.46 3.25
N ALA A 92 -3.35 9.15 2.94
CA ALA A 92 -2.29 8.69 2.04
C ALA A 92 -0.92 8.71 2.70
N LEU A 93 -0.14 7.66 2.48
CA LEU A 93 1.29 7.69 2.73
C LEU A 93 2.01 8.49 1.64
N ARG A 94 2.78 9.52 2.01
CA ARG A 94 3.61 10.28 1.09
C ARG A 94 4.95 9.59 0.84
N VAL A 95 5.30 9.43 -0.45
CA VAL A 95 6.53 8.79 -0.93
C VAL A 95 6.77 7.43 -0.23
N PRO A 96 5.79 6.51 -0.30
CA PRO A 96 5.94 5.22 0.37
C PRO A 96 7.02 4.39 -0.33
N LYS A 97 7.84 3.68 0.46
CA LYS A 97 8.87 2.77 -0.04
C LYS A 97 8.79 1.44 0.69
N ILE A 98 8.84 0.33 -0.03
CA ILE A 98 8.97 -1.00 0.58
C ILE A 98 10.36 -1.10 1.21
N VAL A 99 10.39 -1.40 2.50
CA VAL A 99 11.62 -1.73 3.23
C VAL A 99 11.94 -3.21 3.06
N ARG A 100 10.93 -4.07 3.28
CA ARG A 100 11.05 -5.52 3.16
C ARG A 100 9.69 -6.20 3.02
N PHE A 101 9.72 -7.41 2.49
CA PHE A 101 8.60 -8.35 2.55
C PHE A 101 8.53 -9.00 3.93
N ARG A 102 7.33 -9.10 4.49
CA ARG A 102 7.09 -9.66 5.83
C ARG A 102 6.50 -11.06 5.71
N THR A 103 7.34 -12.01 5.32
CA THR A 103 6.96 -13.44 5.23
C THR A 103 6.71 -14.06 6.61
N ASP A 104 7.08 -13.35 7.68
CA ASP A 104 6.79 -13.68 9.08
C ASP A 104 5.40 -13.24 9.55
N LYS A 105 4.64 -12.50 8.73
CA LYS A 105 3.32 -11.97 9.07
C LYS A 105 2.24 -12.37 8.08
N THR A 106 1.05 -12.59 8.62
CA THR A 106 -0.19 -12.77 7.87
C THR A 106 -0.90 -11.43 7.64
N VAL A 107 -1.89 -11.42 6.73
CA VAL A 107 -2.75 -10.26 6.49
C VAL A 107 -3.52 -9.84 7.75
N ASP A 108 -3.77 -10.76 8.69
CA ASP A 108 -4.44 -10.43 9.94
C ASP A 108 -3.56 -9.66 10.94
N GLU A 109 -2.24 -9.68 10.73
CA GLU A 109 -1.23 -9.06 11.61
C GLU A 109 -0.67 -7.73 11.06
N ILE A 110 -1.24 -7.24 9.95
CA ILE A 110 -0.89 -5.93 9.39
C ILE A 110 -1.42 -4.79 10.28
N ASP A 111 -0.87 -3.60 10.10
CA ASP A 111 -1.35 -2.43 10.80
C ASP A 111 -2.79 -2.10 10.43
N ASN A 112 -3.46 -1.35 11.28
CA ASN A 112 -4.87 -1.02 11.13
C ASN A 112 -5.12 0.49 10.96
N VAL A 113 -6.33 0.84 10.54
CA VAL A 113 -6.78 2.23 10.35
C VAL A 113 -6.65 3.10 11.61
N GLU A 114 -6.85 2.51 12.80
CA GLU A 114 -6.70 3.23 14.07
C GLU A 114 -5.23 3.63 14.32
N LYS A 115 -4.29 2.71 14.06
CA LYS A 115 -2.86 3.00 14.16
C LYS A 115 -2.43 4.03 13.12
N LEU A 116 -2.97 3.97 11.89
CA LEU A 116 -2.72 4.97 10.86
C LEU A 116 -3.13 6.37 11.33
N ARG A 117 -4.32 6.52 11.91
CA ARG A 117 -4.81 7.79 12.48
C ARG A 117 -3.92 8.30 13.60
N LYS A 118 -3.53 7.43 14.54
CA LYS A 118 -2.60 7.80 15.63
C LYS A 118 -1.25 8.28 15.08
N LEU A 119 -0.72 7.62 14.05
CA LEU A 119 0.53 8.04 13.41
C LEU A 119 0.40 9.40 12.73
N PHE A 120 -0.75 9.69 12.11
CA PHE A 120 -1.05 10.99 11.55
C PHE A 120 -1.09 12.08 12.63
N GLU A 121 -1.82 11.88 13.73
CA GLU A 121 -1.90 12.84 14.84
C GLU A 121 -0.51 13.12 15.45
N LEU A 122 0.25 12.06 15.73
CA LEU A 122 1.60 12.15 16.29
C LEU A 122 2.60 12.89 15.38
N GLN A 123 2.37 12.92 14.06
CA GLN A 123 3.25 13.63 13.15
C GLN A 123 3.18 15.16 13.37
N TYR A 124 2.01 15.69 13.74
CA TYR A 124 1.82 17.11 14.04
C TYR A 124 2.33 17.48 15.44
N GLU A 125 2.27 16.55 16.41
CA GLU A 125 2.84 16.77 17.73
C GLU A 125 4.37 16.87 17.70
N ARG A 126 5.02 16.15 16.78
CA ARG A 126 6.48 16.20 16.59
C ARG A 126 6.96 17.43 15.84
N TYR A 127 6.08 18.04 15.05
CA TYR A 127 6.33 19.26 14.31
C TYR A 127 5.20 20.25 14.60
N PRO A 128 5.10 20.79 15.84
CA PRO A 128 4.11 21.80 16.15
C PRO A 128 4.38 22.97 15.22
N SER A 129 3.48 23.13 14.24
CA SER A 129 3.39 24.19 13.25
C SER A 129 4.62 25.12 13.23
N GLN A 130 5.52 24.95 12.25
CA GLN A 130 6.04 26.16 11.59
C GLN A 130 4.83 26.81 10.94
N SER A 131 4.12 27.58 11.77
CA SER A 131 2.93 28.31 11.42
C SER A 131 3.38 29.38 10.43
N LEU A 132 2.85 29.32 9.21
CA LEU A 132 2.75 30.35 8.16
C LEU A 132 3.78 31.49 8.17
#